data_AF-A0A946FWQ7-F1
#
_entry.id   AF-A0A946FWQ7-F1
#
_cell.length_a   1.000
_cell.length_b   1.000
_cell.length_c   1.000
_cell.angle_alpha   90.00
_cell.angle_beta   90.00
_cell.angle_gamma   90.00
#
_symmetry.space_group_name_H-M   'P 1'
#
loop_
_entity.id
_entity.type
_entity.pdbx_description
1 polymer ?
#
loop_
_entity_poly.entity_id
_entity_poly.type
_entity_poly.pdbx_seq_one_letter_code
_entity_poly.pdbx_strand_id
1 'polypeptide(L)'
;MTSITRHNIKFGSKNPIPVERIQAHRRTLTQAVDAIRARIDETIAILNEQPSLRQMRAKSFRSPMAKKYRRNLLITIGYGRNNEAICPEFKYNYFDSLPQAIEFLQETKILISKGKLDVQINAHLQKLSKRAEHAREKRAAVDTDPKTKHTEYQDVAKALDNLSKIQNYERKTAA
;
A
#
# COMPACT_ATOMS: atom_id res chain seq x y z
N MET A 1 -4.21 -0.44 25.03
CA MET A 1 -4.04 -1.64 24.18
C MET A 1 -5.39 -1.98 23.56
N THR A 2 -5.49 -2.20 22.24
CA THR A 2 -6.76 -2.57 21.58
C THR A 2 -6.64 -3.95 20.96
N SER A 3 -7.20 -4.97 21.63
CA SER A 3 -7.26 -6.36 21.19
C SER A 3 -8.42 -6.56 20.20
N ILE A 4 -8.18 -7.15 19.03
CA ILE A 4 -9.23 -7.66 18.15
C ILE A 4 -9.37 -9.15 18.42
N THR A 5 -10.59 -9.62 18.72
CA THR A 5 -10.92 -11.03 18.81
C THR A 5 -11.31 -11.59 17.44
N ARG A 6 -10.75 -12.73 17.03
CA ARG A 6 -11.25 -13.54 15.91
C ARG A 6 -11.75 -14.88 16.44
N HIS A 7 -12.95 -15.29 16.04
CA HIS A 7 -13.49 -16.61 16.36
C HIS A 7 -12.98 -17.64 15.34
N ASN A 8 -12.45 -18.76 15.84
CA ASN A 8 -11.92 -19.84 15.01
C ASN A 8 -13.07 -20.77 14.58
N ILE A 9 -13.56 -20.62 13.34
CA ILE A 9 -14.72 -21.39 12.84
C ILE A 9 -14.35 -22.86 12.55
N LYS A 10 -13.06 -23.25 12.56
CA LYS A 10 -12.62 -24.59 12.15
C LYS A 10 -12.58 -25.67 13.23
N PHE A 11 -12.64 -25.32 14.51
CA PHE A 11 -12.65 -26.28 15.62
C PHE A 11 -13.54 -25.70 16.70
N GLY A 12 -14.62 -26.40 17.07
CA GLY A 12 -15.76 -25.95 17.90
C GLY A 12 -15.45 -25.47 19.34
N SER A 13 -14.38 -24.71 19.53
CA SER A 13 -14.03 -24.00 20.75
C SER A 13 -14.31 -22.50 20.56
N LYS A 14 -15.20 -21.94 21.38
CA LYS A 14 -15.59 -20.52 21.37
C LYS A 14 -14.56 -19.60 22.03
N ASN A 15 -13.36 -20.10 22.32
CA ASN A 15 -12.38 -19.36 23.10
C ASN A 15 -11.73 -18.29 22.21
N PRO A 16 -11.86 -16.99 22.55
CA PRO A 16 -11.20 -15.93 21.81
C PRO A 16 -9.68 -16.06 22.01
N ILE A 17 -8.95 -16.29 20.92
CA ILE A 17 -7.48 -16.23 20.94
C ILE A 17 -7.09 -14.76 20.88
N PRO A 18 -6.37 -14.22 21.88
CA PRO A 18 -5.82 -12.88 21.78
C PRO A 18 -4.75 -12.88 20.69
N VAL A 19 -5.07 -12.29 19.54
CA VAL A 19 -4.06 -11.98 18.53
C VAL A 19 -3.55 -10.59 18.87
N GLU A 20 -2.32 -10.52 19.38
CA GLU A 20 -1.64 -9.24 19.50
C GLU A 20 -1.64 -8.57 18.12
N ARG A 21 -2.22 -7.37 18.03
CA ARG A 21 -1.99 -6.53 16.85
C ARG A 21 -0.49 -6.35 16.79
N ILE A 22 0.17 -6.92 15.77
CA ILE A 22 1.56 -6.59 15.45
C ILE A 22 1.59 -5.08 15.35
N GLN A 23 2.08 -4.40 16.38
CA GLN A 23 2.35 -2.98 16.31
C GLN A 23 3.38 -2.89 15.19
N ALA A 24 2.96 -2.36 14.05
CA ALA A 24 3.90 -2.07 12.97
C ALA A 24 4.87 -1.05 13.55
N HIS A 25 6.02 -1.52 14.05
CA HIS A 25 7.08 -0.64 14.50
C HIS A 25 7.36 0.34 13.36
N ARG A 26 7.45 1.63 13.70
CA ARG A 26 7.86 2.66 12.75
C ARG A 26 9.19 2.19 12.15
N ARG A 27 9.21 1.95 10.84
CA ARG A 27 10.41 1.53 10.12
C ARG A 27 11.49 2.58 10.35
N THR A 28 12.65 2.15 10.81
CA THR A 28 13.77 3.05 11.07
C THR A 28 14.52 3.36 9.77
N LEU A 29 15.29 4.44 9.77
CA LEU A 29 16.16 4.81 8.65
C LEU A 29 17.11 3.65 8.30
N THR A 30 17.75 3.03 9.30
CA THR A 30 18.66 1.88 9.12
C THR A 30 17.96 0.72 8.43
N GLN A 31 16.76 0.33 8.87
CA GLN A 31 15.99 -0.74 8.23
C GLN A 31 15.62 -0.41 6.78
N ALA A 32 15.34 0.85 6.48
CA ALA A 32 15.06 1.28 5.11
C ALA A 32 16.31 1.22 4.24
N VAL A 33 17.44 1.72 4.75
CA VAL A 33 18.75 1.68 4.08
C VAL A 33 19.14 0.24 3.77
N ASP A 34 19.09 -0.66 4.75
CA ASP A 34 19.46 -2.07 4.57
C ASP A 34 18.55 -2.78 3.56
N ALA A 35 17.25 -2.51 3.63
CA ALA A 35 16.30 -3.07 2.68
C ALA A 35 16.48 -2.52 1.26
N ILE A 36 16.86 -1.26 1.09
CA ILE A 36 17.19 -0.70 -0.23
C ILE A 36 18.45 -1.38 -0.77
N ARG A 37 19.50 -1.53 0.05
CA ARG A 37 20.75 -2.21 -0.33
C ARG A 37 20.50 -3.65 -0.75
N ALA A 38 19.73 -4.41 0.03
CA ALA A 38 19.38 -5.80 -0.29
C ALA A 38 18.63 -5.91 -1.63
N ARG A 39 17.71 -4.99 -1.92
CA ARG A 39 16.96 -4.97 -3.19
C ARG A 39 17.81 -4.54 -4.38
N ILE A 40 18.81 -3.69 -4.16
CA ILE A 40 19.83 -3.38 -5.18
C ILE A 40 20.64 -4.65 -5.48
N ASP A 41 21.12 -5.35 -4.46
CA ASP A 41 21.93 -6.56 -4.62
C ASP A 41 21.15 -7.68 -5.33
N GLU A 42 19.90 -7.90 -4.95
CA GLU A 42 18.99 -8.81 -5.65
C GLU A 42 18.80 -8.41 -7.12
N THR A 43 18.64 -7.11 -7.40
CA THR A 43 18.48 -6.62 -8.78
C THR A 43 19.75 -6.83 -9.59
N ILE A 44 20.93 -6.58 -9.03
CA ILE A 44 22.22 -6.81 -9.70
C ILE A 44 22.39 -8.29 -10.02
N ALA A 45 22.10 -9.18 -9.07
CA ALA A 45 22.19 -10.63 -9.28
C ALA A 45 21.30 -11.07 -10.45
N ILE A 46 20.04 -10.64 -10.46
CA ILE A 46 19.09 -10.97 -11.55
C ILE A 46 19.58 -10.44 -12.89
N LEU A 47 20.17 -9.23 -12.95
CA LEU A 47 20.70 -8.65 -14.19
C LEU A 47 21.93 -9.40 -14.72
N ASN A 48 22.81 -9.88 -13.82
CA ASN A 48 23.98 -10.68 -14.19
C ASN A 48 23.62 -12.05 -14.79
N GLU A 49 22.46 -12.61 -14.42
CA GLU A 49 21.96 -13.87 -15.00
C GLU A 49 21.39 -13.69 -16.42
N GLN A 50 21.15 -12.46 -16.88
CA GLN A 50 20.55 -12.23 -18.19
C GLN A 50 21.61 -12.19 -19.31
N PRO A 51 21.40 -12.94 -20.41
CA PRO A 51 22.37 -12.98 -21.50
C PRO A 51 22.43 -11.66 -22.29
N SER A 52 21.27 -11.01 -22.51
CA SER A 52 21.21 -9.70 -23.16
C SER A 52 19.85 -9.01 -22.99
N LEU A 53 19.84 -7.68 -23.03
CA LEU A 53 18.60 -6.88 -23.00
C LEU A 53 17.64 -7.19 -24.16
N ARG A 54 18.16 -7.64 -25.31
CA ARG A 54 17.32 -7.93 -26.49
C ARG A 54 16.57 -9.25 -26.34
N GLN A 55 17.15 -10.21 -25.63
CA GLN A 55 16.56 -11.53 -25.41
C GLN A 55 15.61 -11.56 -24.20
N MET A 56 15.74 -10.60 -23.28
CA MET A 56 14.87 -10.47 -22.11
C MET A 56 13.42 -10.18 -22.50
N ARG A 57 12.50 -11.05 -22.06
CA ARG A 57 11.05 -10.84 -22.20
C ARG A 57 10.49 -10.05 -21.03
N ALA A 58 9.76 -8.97 -21.32
CA ALA A 58 9.25 -8.07 -20.28
C ALA A 58 8.26 -8.72 -19.31
N LYS A 59 7.47 -9.70 -19.76
CA LYS A 59 6.49 -10.39 -18.91
C LYS A 59 7.12 -11.38 -17.92
N SER A 60 8.28 -11.96 -18.26
CA SER A 60 8.96 -12.95 -17.42
C SER A 60 10.03 -12.32 -16.54
N PHE A 61 10.55 -11.15 -16.91
CA PHE A 61 11.52 -10.43 -16.11
C PHE A 61 10.87 -9.85 -14.85
N ARG A 62 11.30 -10.36 -13.68
CA ARG A 62 10.87 -9.86 -12.38
C ARG A 62 12.10 -9.44 -11.60
N SER A 63 12.16 -8.16 -11.23
CA SER A 63 13.18 -7.61 -10.35
C SER A 63 12.54 -6.62 -9.38
N PRO A 64 13.09 -6.45 -8.16
CA PRO A 64 12.60 -5.47 -7.21
C PRO A 64 12.66 -4.02 -7.71
N MET A 65 13.69 -3.66 -8.48
CA MET A 65 13.97 -2.27 -8.87
C MET A 65 14.11 -2.06 -10.37
N ALA A 66 14.22 -3.12 -11.17
CA ALA A 66 14.31 -3.03 -12.61
C ALA A 66 13.05 -3.57 -13.29
N LYS A 67 12.66 -2.94 -14.40
CA LYS A 67 11.62 -3.41 -15.33
C LYS A 67 12.12 -3.33 -16.76
N LYS A 68 11.79 -4.33 -17.57
CA LYS A 68 12.07 -4.29 -19.00
C LYS A 68 11.01 -3.46 -19.71
N TYR A 69 11.42 -2.44 -20.47
CA TYR A 69 10.52 -1.61 -21.26
C TYR A 69 11.02 -1.48 -22.70
N ARG A 70 10.31 -2.11 -23.64
CA ARG A 70 10.71 -2.19 -25.07
C ARG A 70 12.15 -2.67 -25.21
N ARG A 71 13.07 -1.83 -25.72
CA ARG A 71 14.50 -2.15 -25.88
C ARG A 71 15.34 -1.75 -24.67
N ASN A 72 14.77 -1.02 -23.71
CA ASN A 72 15.50 -0.44 -22.59
C ASN A 72 15.19 -1.18 -21.27
N LEU A 73 16.02 -0.94 -20.27
CA LEU A 73 15.77 -1.27 -18.88
C LEU A 73 15.37 0.01 -18.14
N LEU A 74 14.29 -0.06 -17.39
CA LEU A 74 13.86 1.01 -16.50
C LEU A 74 14.22 0.64 -15.07
N ILE A 75 15.06 1.45 -14.43
CA ILE A 75 15.43 1.30 -13.02
C ILE A 75 14.75 2.39 -12.20
N THR A 76 14.12 1.95 -11.10
CA THR A 76 13.55 2.82 -10.09
C THR A 76 14.15 2.48 -8.73
N ILE A 77 14.89 3.40 -8.11
CA ILE A 77 15.40 3.21 -6.75
C ILE A 77 14.37 3.76 -5.78
N GLY A 78 13.67 2.83 -5.14
CA GLY A 78 12.52 3.14 -4.32
C GLY A 78 12.45 2.30 -3.07
N TYR A 79 11.51 2.67 -2.20
CA TYR A 79 11.23 1.96 -0.97
C TYR A 79 9.72 1.83 -0.74
N GLY A 80 9.32 0.75 -0.07
CA GLY A 80 7.93 0.38 0.19
C GLY A 80 7.37 -0.68 -0.77
N ARG A 81 6.11 -1.07 -0.54
CA ARG A 81 5.45 -2.20 -1.24
C ARG A 81 5.45 -2.08 -2.77
N ASN A 82 5.33 -0.85 -3.28
CA ASN A 82 5.24 -0.58 -4.71
C ASN A 82 6.54 -0.06 -5.32
N ASN A 83 7.65 -0.13 -4.57
CA ASN A 83 8.92 0.49 -4.95
C ASN A 83 8.77 1.99 -5.30
N GLU A 84 8.09 2.77 -4.45
CA GLU A 84 7.93 4.21 -4.69
C GLU A 84 9.30 4.88 -4.60
N ALA A 85 9.66 5.65 -5.63
CA ALA A 85 10.94 6.33 -5.72
C ALA A 85 11.17 7.25 -4.51
N ILE A 86 12.38 7.19 -3.94
CA ILE A 86 12.75 7.96 -2.74
C ILE A 86 13.00 9.42 -3.10
N CYS A 87 13.55 9.68 -4.29
CA CYS A 87 13.70 11.01 -4.87
C CYS A 87 13.28 11.01 -6.35
N PRO A 88 12.98 12.18 -6.94
CA PRO A 88 12.58 12.29 -8.34
C PRO A 88 13.62 11.74 -9.32
N GLU A 89 14.91 11.94 -9.04
CA GLU A 89 16.05 11.49 -9.84
C GLU A 89 16.07 9.96 -9.99
N PHE A 90 15.56 9.23 -9.00
CA PHE A 90 15.51 7.78 -9.01
C PHE A 90 14.22 7.19 -9.59
N LYS A 91 13.31 8.00 -10.13
CA LYS A 91 12.00 7.51 -10.56
C LYS A 91 12.04 6.75 -11.88
N TYR A 92 12.75 7.27 -12.88
CA TYR A 92 12.71 6.73 -14.24
C TYR A 92 14.08 6.78 -14.94
N ASN A 93 15.01 5.92 -14.51
CA ASN A 93 16.32 5.82 -15.15
C ASN A 93 16.29 4.76 -16.24
N TYR A 94 16.46 5.18 -17.49
CA TYR A 94 16.46 4.29 -18.65
C TYR A 94 17.88 3.97 -19.10
N PHE A 95 18.15 2.67 -19.28
CA PHE A 95 19.43 2.18 -19.77
C PHE A 95 19.20 1.29 -20.99
N ASP A 96 20.06 1.43 -22.00
CA ASP A 96 20.06 0.59 -23.20
C ASP A 96 21.06 -0.59 -23.10
N SER A 97 21.86 -0.61 -22.03
CA SER A 97 22.93 -1.57 -21.76
C SER A 97 22.82 -2.17 -20.35
N LEU A 98 23.07 -3.48 -20.20
CA LEU A 98 23.12 -4.15 -18.88
C LEU A 98 24.27 -3.64 -18.02
N PRO A 99 25.52 -3.56 -18.53
CA PRO A 99 26.64 -2.97 -17.79
C PRO A 99 26.34 -1.61 -17.18
N GLN A 100 25.79 -0.67 -17.97
CA GLN A 100 25.48 0.69 -17.49
C GLN A 100 24.42 0.68 -16.38
N ALA A 101 23.40 -0.18 -16.52
CA ALA A 101 22.39 -0.36 -15.49
C ALA A 101 22.97 -0.91 -14.18
N ILE A 102 23.90 -1.86 -14.27
CA ILE A 102 24.57 -2.46 -13.10
C ILE A 102 25.50 -1.44 -12.44
N GLU A 103 26.27 -0.69 -13.23
CA GLU A 103 27.16 0.38 -12.74
C GLU A 103 26.37 1.42 -11.96
N PHE A 104 25.26 1.92 -12.52
CA PHE A 104 24.37 2.85 -11.83
C PHE A 104 23.86 2.32 -10.49
N LEU A 105 23.50 1.02 -10.43
CA LEU A 105 23.07 0.38 -9.18
C LEU A 105 24.20 0.29 -8.16
N GLN A 106 25.42 -0.02 -8.59
CA GLN A 106 26.60 -0.08 -7.73
C GLN A 106 26.97 1.32 -7.20
N GLU A 107 26.98 2.34 -8.06
CA GLU A 107 27.20 3.73 -7.65
C GLU A 107 26.16 4.19 -6.63
N THR A 108 24.89 3.88 -6.89
CA THR A 108 23.80 4.19 -5.95
C THR A 108 24.01 3.50 -4.61
N LYS A 109 24.42 2.21 -4.61
CA LYS A 109 24.74 1.47 -3.39
C LYS A 109 25.88 2.14 -2.59
N ILE A 110 26.88 2.68 -3.27
CA ILE A 110 27.98 3.44 -2.66
C ILE A 110 27.46 4.74 -2.05
N LEU A 111 26.59 5.48 -2.75
CA LEU A 111 25.99 6.73 -2.24
C LEU A 111 25.17 6.48 -0.97
N ILE A 112 24.37 5.40 -0.95
CA ILE A 112 23.61 4.97 0.23
C ILE A 112 24.55 4.63 1.38
N SER A 113 25.62 3.88 1.10
CA SER A 113 26.59 3.47 2.13
C SER A 113 27.35 4.65 2.73
N LYS A 114 27.50 5.75 1.97
CA LYS A 114 28.09 7.02 2.43
C LYS A 114 27.08 7.93 3.16
N GLY A 115 25.84 7.49 3.36
CA GLY A 115 24.78 8.28 4.01
C GLY A 115 24.29 9.48 3.19
N LYS A 116 24.69 9.62 1.92
CA LYS A 116 24.35 10.78 1.08
C LYS A 116 22.86 10.89 0.74
N LEU A 117 22.12 9.82 0.95
CA LEU A 117 20.69 9.71 0.66
C LEU A 117 19.82 9.64 1.91
N ASP A 118 20.40 9.75 3.11
CA ASP A 118 19.70 9.55 4.38
C ASP A 118 18.57 10.55 4.58
N VAL A 119 18.80 11.82 4.21
CA VAL A 119 17.79 12.88 4.30
C VAL A 119 16.59 12.55 3.42
N GLN A 120 16.82 12.14 2.17
CA GLN A 120 15.78 11.78 1.22
C GLN A 120 15.03 10.51 1.65
N ILE A 121 15.75 9.50 2.13
CA ILE A 121 15.14 8.25 2.66
C ILE A 121 14.27 8.58 3.87
N ASN A 122 14.75 9.40 4.80
CA ASN A 122 14.00 9.78 5.99
C ASN A 122 12.75 10.60 5.63
N ALA A 123 12.87 11.57 4.71
CA ALA A 123 11.72 12.34 4.22
C ALA A 123 10.65 11.42 3.58
N HIS A 124 11.08 10.42 2.81
CA HIS A 124 10.18 9.42 2.24
C HIS A 124 9.51 8.54 3.31
N LEU A 125 10.25 8.12 4.34
CA LEU A 125 9.67 7.38 5.48
C LEU A 125 8.60 8.21 6.21
N GLN A 126 8.83 9.49 6.45
CA GLN A 126 7.85 10.38 7.05
C GLN A 126 6.58 10.50 6.18
N LYS A 127 6.75 10.62 4.86
CA LYS A 127 5.63 10.63 3.90
C LYS A 127 4.82 9.34 3.96
N LEU A 128 5.48 8.18 4.04
CA LEU A 128 4.82 6.88 4.18
C LEU A 128 4.09 6.76 5.53
N SER A 129 4.67 7.25 6.62
CA SER A 129 4.04 7.28 7.94
C SER A 129 2.75 8.11 7.92
N LYS A 130 2.81 9.35 7.41
CA LYS A 130 1.64 10.24 7.30
C LYS A 130 0.50 9.61 6.48
N ARG A 131 0.84 8.94 5.37
CA ARG A 131 -0.16 8.22 4.56
C ARG A 131 -0.79 7.05 5.32
N ALA A 132 0.00 6.33 6.11
CA ALA A 132 -0.50 5.22 6.92
C ALA A 132 -1.42 5.72 8.05
N GLU A 133 -1.09 6.85 8.68
CA GLU A 133 -1.91 7.53 9.69
C GLU A 133 -3.26 7.95 9.10
N HIS A 134 -3.25 8.69 7.98
CA HIS A 134 -4.48 9.10 7.29
C HIS A 134 -5.33 7.90 6.81
N ALA A 135 -4.71 6.80 6.38
CA ALA A 135 -5.44 5.58 6.03
C ALA A 135 -6.09 4.89 7.25
N ARG A 136 -5.50 5.01 8.45
CA ARG A 136 -6.09 4.51 9.71
C ARG A 136 -7.27 5.38 10.12
N GLU A 137 -7.13 6.70 10.06
CA GLU A 137 -8.21 7.65 10.37
C GLU A 137 -9.43 7.43 9.48
N LYS A 138 -9.23 7.28 8.17
CA LYS A 138 -10.33 6.97 7.23
C LYS A 138 -11.03 5.65 7.54
N ARG A 139 -10.28 4.61 7.95
CA ARG A 139 -10.90 3.33 8.33
C ARG A 139 -11.68 3.45 9.63
N ALA A 140 -11.14 4.16 10.62
CA ALA A 140 -11.84 4.41 11.87
C ALA A 140 -13.14 5.19 11.64
N ALA A 141 -13.14 6.20 10.76
CA ALA A 141 -14.34 6.95 10.38
C ALA A 141 -15.41 6.05 9.74
N VAL A 142 -15.02 5.17 8.82
CA VAL A 142 -15.93 4.20 8.18
C VAL A 142 -16.50 3.18 9.18
N ASP A 143 -15.74 2.81 10.21
CA ASP A 143 -16.20 1.90 11.26
C ASP A 143 -17.12 2.59 12.29
N THR A 144 -17.07 3.92 12.41
CA THR A 144 -17.91 4.71 13.34
C THR A 144 -19.19 5.27 12.74
N ASP A 145 -19.29 5.37 11.41
CA ASP A 145 -20.54 5.75 10.76
C ASP A 145 -21.52 4.56 10.79
N PRO A 146 -22.71 4.68 11.41
CA PRO A 146 -23.73 3.66 11.26
C PRO A 146 -24.02 3.57 9.77
N LYS A 147 -23.94 2.36 9.19
CA LYS A 147 -24.41 2.09 7.83
C LYS A 147 -25.77 2.74 7.69
N THR A 148 -25.83 3.89 7.02
CA THR A 148 -27.09 4.48 6.60
C THR A 148 -27.70 3.42 5.71
N LYS A 149 -28.69 2.70 6.25
CA LYS A 149 -29.53 1.84 5.42
C LYS A 149 -29.98 2.74 4.29
N HIS A 150 -29.68 2.35 3.05
CA HIS A 150 -30.33 2.98 1.91
C HIS A 150 -31.82 2.77 2.13
N THR A 151 -32.50 3.79 2.63
CA THR A 151 -33.95 3.81 2.70
C THR A 151 -34.39 3.88 1.25
N GLU A 152 -34.87 2.77 0.70
CA GLU A 152 -35.35 2.76 -0.67
C GLU A 152 -36.54 3.70 -0.78
N TYR A 153 -36.73 4.32 -1.94
CA TYR A 153 -37.81 5.28 -2.17
C TYR A 153 -39.20 4.69 -1.83
N GLN A 154 -39.33 3.37 -1.96
CA GLN A 154 -40.53 2.59 -1.63
C GLN A 154 -40.84 2.58 -0.12
N ASP A 155 -39.81 2.57 0.74
CA ASP A 155 -39.97 2.60 2.19
C ASP A 155 -40.45 3.98 2.66
N VAL A 156 -39.94 5.05 2.03
CA VAL A 156 -40.39 6.43 2.29
C VAL A 156 -41.84 6.62 1.83
N ALA A 157 -42.20 6.08 0.65
CA ALA A 157 -43.56 6.15 0.14
C ALA A 157 -44.57 5.42 1.04
N LYS A 158 -44.23 4.22 1.55
CA LYS A 158 -45.07 3.50 2.52
C LYS A 158 -45.22 4.27 3.84
N ALA A 159 -44.16 4.91 4.33
CA ALA A 159 -44.23 5.70 5.55
C ALA A 159 -45.17 6.90 5.40
N LEU A 160 -45.11 7.61 4.26
CA LEU A 160 -46.00 8.72 3.95
C LEU A 160 -47.47 8.29 3.78
N ASP A 161 -47.71 7.16 3.11
CA ASP A 161 -49.06 6.62 2.90
C ASP A 161 -49.72 6.24 4.24
N ASN A 162 -48.96 5.61 5.14
CA ASN A 162 -49.41 5.29 6.49
C ASN A 162 -49.71 6.54 7.33
N LEU A 163 -48.89 7.58 7.21
CA LEU A 163 -49.11 8.87 7.89
C LEU A 163 -50.41 9.53 7.42
N SER A 164 -50.70 9.48 6.11
CA SER A 164 -51.96 10.01 5.56
C SER A 164 -53.18 9.27 6.09
N LYS A 165 -53.08 7.95 6.25
CA LYS A 165 -54.17 7.11 6.78
C LYS A 165 -54.47 7.41 8.24
N ILE A 166 -53.42 7.62 9.05
CA ILE A 166 -53.55 8.00 10.46
C ILE A 166 -54.24 9.37 10.57
N GLN A 167 -53.79 10.38 9.81
CA GLN A 167 -54.39 11.72 9.83
C GLN A 167 -55.86 11.72 9.37
N ASN A 168 -56.21 10.88 8.39
CA ASN A 168 -57.58 10.74 7.92
C ASN A 168 -58.49 10.00 8.92
N TYR A 169 -57.94 9.06 9.69
CA TYR A 169 -58.66 8.41 10.78
C TYR A 169 -58.96 9.39 11.91
N GLU A 170 -57.96 10.16 12.34
CA GLU A 170 -58.11 11.17 13.40
C GLU A 170 -59.14 12.26 13.05
N ARG A 171 -59.18 12.69 11.78
CA ARG A 171 -60.20 13.64 11.29
C ARG A 171 -61.62 13.07 11.26
N LYS A 172 -61.78 11.76 11.03
CA LYS A 172 -63.09 11.10 11.05
C LYS A 172 -63.59 10.82 12.47
N THR A 173 -62.69 10.68 13.44
CA THR A 173 -63.06 10.49 14.85
C THR A 173 -63.32 11.80 15.59
N ALA A 174 -62.97 12.94 14.99
CA ALA A 174 -63.15 14.29 15.55
C ALA A 174 -64.36 15.06 14.97
N ALA A 175 -65.14 14.44 14.08
CA ALA A 175 -66.38 14.96 13.49
C ALA A 175 -67.57 14.10 13.94
#